data_AF-A0A5C6W5X1-F1
#
_entry.id   AF-A0A5C6W5X1-F1
#
_cell.length_a   1.000
_cell.length_b   1.000
_cell.length_c   1.000
_cell.angle_alpha   90.00
_cell.angle_beta   90.00
_cell.angle_gamma   90.00
#
_symmetry.space_group_name_H-M   'P 1'
#
loop_
_entity.id
_entity.type
_entity.pdbx_description
1 polymer ?
#
loop_
_entity_poly.entity_id
_entity_poly.type
_entity_poly.pdbx_seq_one_letter_code
_entity_poly.pdbx_strand_id
1 'polypeptide(L)' 'MEEKFLLKMLRKSFLQYGRDLNENPLSKEDTEGLLKQLRRSKTEDTEWYEIIEDIVYSYLTN' A
#
# COMPACT_ATOMS: atom_id res chain seq x y z
N MET A 1 -7.61 11.47 -8.21
CA MET A 1 -7.16 10.50 -9.23
C MET A 1 -6.03 9.64 -8.68
N GLU A 2 -5.08 10.26 -7.97
CA GLU A 2 -3.92 9.59 -7.35
C GLU A 2 -4.28 8.55 -6.27
N GLU A 3 -5.22 8.85 -5.37
CA GLU A 3 -5.57 7.92 -4.28
C GLU A 3 -6.16 6.59 -4.76
N LYS A 4 -7.08 6.63 -5.73
CA LYS A 4 -7.64 5.41 -6.34
C LYS A 4 -6.56 4.57 -7.02
N PHE A 5 -5.54 5.22 -7.59
CA PHE A 5 -4.40 4.54 -8.20
C PHE A 5 -3.53 3.86 -7.13
N LEU A 6 -3.15 4.59 -6.06
CA LEU A 6 -2.38 4.03 -4.94
C LEU A 6 -3.11 2.86 -4.27
N LEU A 7 -4.42 2.98 -4.05
CA LEU A 7 -5.24 1.89 -3.51
C LEU A 7 -5.24 0.66 -4.41
N LYS A 8 -5.29 0.85 -5.73
CA LYS A 8 -5.20 -0.26 -6.69
C LYS A 8 -3.85 -0.96 -6.62
N MET A 9 -2.76 -0.21 -6.47
CA MET A 9 -1.41 -0.78 -6.34
C MET A 9 -1.20 -1.48 -5.01
N LEU A 10 -1.66 -0.89 -3.89
CA LEU A 10 -1.69 -1.55 -2.58
C LEU A 10 -2.41 -2.91 -2.67
N ARG A 11 -3.63 -2.92 -3.22
CA ARG A 11 -4.39 -4.18 -3.41
C ARG A 11 -3.60 -5.22 -4.19
N LYS A 12 -2.94 -4.81 -5.28
CA LYS A 12 -2.10 -5.73 -6.06
C LYS A 12 -0.89 -6.24 -5.28
N SER A 13 -0.24 -5.39 -4.49
CA SER A 13 0.91 -5.79 -3.67
C SER A 13 0.49 -6.76 -2.56
N PHE A 14 -0.57 -6.47 -1.80
CA PHE A 14 -1.11 -7.42 -0.81
C PHE A 14 -1.48 -8.78 -1.43
N LEU A 15 -2.05 -8.77 -2.64
CA LEU A 15 -2.39 -9.99 -3.36
C LEU A 15 -1.15 -10.83 -3.73
N GLN A 16 0.01 -10.22 -4.00
CA GLN A 16 1.26 -10.94 -4.25
C GLN A 16 1.71 -11.76 -3.03
N TYR A 17 1.34 -11.32 -1.82
CA TYR A 17 1.58 -12.04 -0.56
C TYR A 17 0.42 -12.97 -0.17
N GLY A 18 -0.55 -13.20 -1.07
CA GLY A 18 -1.69 -14.07 -0.84
C GLY A 18 -2.82 -13.47 0.00
N ARG A 19 -2.79 -12.15 0.28
CA ARG A 19 -3.86 -11.46 0.99
C ARG A 19 -4.77 -10.70 0.02
N ASP A 20 -5.98 -11.20 -0.22
CA ASP A 20 -6.99 -10.49 -1.01
C ASP A 20 -7.73 -9.46 -0.16
N LEU A 21 -7.55 -8.18 -0.45
CA LEU A 21 -8.22 -7.08 0.26
C LEU A 21 -9.70 -6.89 -0.13
N ASN A 22 -10.21 -7.60 -1.14
CA ASN A 22 -11.65 -7.63 -1.43
C ASN A 22 -12.37 -8.63 -0.52
N GLU A 23 -11.71 -9.74 -0.16
CA GLU A 23 -12.25 -10.74 0.78
C GLU A 23 -11.96 -10.35 2.23
N ASN A 24 -10.75 -9.86 2.52
CA ASN A 24 -10.32 -9.41 3.84
C ASN A 24 -9.81 -7.96 3.77
N PRO A 25 -10.72 -6.98 3.71
CA PRO A 25 -10.36 -5.57 3.59
C PRO A 25 -9.58 -5.08 4.80
N LEU A 26 -8.67 -4.14 4.53
CA LEU A 26 -8.03 -3.34 5.58
C LEU A 26 -9.08 -2.52 6.33
N SER A 27 -8.81 -2.25 7.61
CA SER A 27 -9.58 -1.25 8.33
C SER A 27 -9.40 0.12 7.66
N LYS A 28 -10.34 1.03 7.92
CA LYS A 28 -10.24 2.41 7.40
C LYS A 28 -8.97 3.09 7.93
N GLU A 29 -8.67 2.90 9.21
CA GLU A 29 -7.49 3.46 9.88
C GLU A 29 -6.20 2.94 9.26
N ASP A 30 -6.09 1.63 9.00
CA ASP A 30 -4.92 1.04 8.33
C ASP A 30 -4.76 1.59 6.92
N THR A 31 -5.86 1.67 6.17
CA THR A 31 -5.85 2.18 4.79
C THR A 31 -5.37 3.63 4.76
N GLU A 32 -5.90 4.48 5.62
CA GLU A 32 -5.48 5.88 5.74
C GLU A 32 -4.03 6.00 6.22
N GLY A 33 -3.60 5.14 7.15
CA GLY A 33 -2.22 5.07 7.65
C GLY A 33 -1.22 4.73 6.55
N LEU A 34 -1.48 3.67 5.79
CA LEU A 34 -0.63 3.23 4.67
C LEU A 34 -0.56 4.29 3.57
N LEU A 35 -1.69 4.91 3.21
CA LEU A 35 -1.70 6.00 2.22
C LEU A 35 -0.90 7.21 2.69
N LYS A 36 -0.97 7.56 3.97
CA LYS A 36 -0.18 8.66 4.55
C LYS A 36 1.32 8.32 4.53
N GLN A 37 1.68 7.09 4.86
CA GLN A 37 3.07 6.63 4.81
C GLN A 37 3.62 6.67 3.38
N LEU A 38 2.86 6.18 2.41
CA LEU A 38 3.19 6.25 0.99
C LEU A 38 3.49 7.66 0.51
N ARG A 39 2.59 8.60 0.79
CA ARG A 39 2.76 10.01 0.41
C ARG A 39 3.98 10.66 1.08
N ARG A 40 4.33 10.23 2.29
CA ARG A 40 5.50 10.73 3.01
C ARG A 40 6.81 10.16 2.47
N SER A 41 6.79 8.90 2.03
CA SER A 41 7.97 8.21 1.49
C SER A 41 8.26 8.56 0.04
N LYS A 42 7.29 9.09 -0.71
CA LYS A 42 7.51 9.51 -2.11
C LYS A 42 8.40 10.75 -2.19
N THR A 43 9.55 10.60 -2.82
CA THR A 43 10.45 11.67 -3.26
C THR A 43 10.57 11.70 -4.79
N GLU A 44 11.32 12.64 -5.37
CA GLU A 44 11.56 12.69 -6.83
C GLU A 44 12.28 11.45 -7.36
N ASP A 45 13.19 10.85 -6.58
CA ASP A 45 14.01 9.70 -6.99
C ASP A 45 13.34 8.32 -6.77
N THR A 46 12.24 8.27 -6.02
CA THR A 46 11.60 6.99 -5.66
C THR A 46 10.41 6.66 -6.54
N GLU A 47 10.28 5.41 -6.97
CA GLU A 47 9.12 4.94 -7.72
C GLU A 47 8.01 4.42 -6.80
N TRP A 48 6.75 4.66 -7.16
CA TRP A 48 5.62 4.26 -6.31
C TRP A 48 5.56 2.75 -6.07
N TYR A 49 6.00 1.94 -7.04
CA TYR A 49 6.00 0.49 -6.89
C TYR A 49 6.95 0.03 -5.78
N GLU A 50 8.17 0.57 -5.73
CA GLU A 50 9.18 0.21 -4.73
C GLU A 50 8.70 0.57 -3.32
N ILE A 51 8.19 1.78 -3.14
CA ILE A 51 7.70 2.25 -1.84
C ILE A 51 6.52 1.38 -1.36
N ILE A 52 5.63 0.99 -2.27
CA ILE A 52 4.49 0.14 -1.92
C ILE A 52 4.94 -1.23 -1.47
N GLU A 53 5.88 -1.87 -2.18
CA GLU A 53 6.38 -3.18 -1.79
C GLU A 53 7.04 -3.13 -0.41
N ASP A 54 7.87 -2.12 -0.14
CA ASP A 54 8.49 -1.95 1.18
C ASP A 54 7.46 -1.77 2.30
N ILE A 55 6.46 -0.92 2.08
CA ILE A 55 5.42 -0.63 3.07
C ILE A 55 4.52 -1.84 3.31
N VAL A 56 4.10 -2.54 2.25
CA VAL A 56 3.25 -3.73 2.37
C VAL A 56 3.99 -4.86 3.05
N TYR A 57 5.25 -5.10 2.66
CA TYR A 57 6.10 -6.08 3.32
C TYR A 57 6.26 -5.76 4.81
N SER A 58 6.57 -4.50 5.15
CA SER A 58 6.68 -4.06 6.54
C SER A 58 5.36 -4.22 7.31
N TYR A 59 4.21 -3.96 6.69
CA TYR A 59 2.91 -4.11 7.34
C TYR A 59 2.54 -5.58 7.61
N LEU A 60 2.93 -6.50 6.72
CA LEU A 60 2.63 -7.92 6.88
C LEU A 60 3.57 -8.64 7.86
N THR A 61 4.75 -8.08 8.11
CA THR A 61 5.80 -8.70 8.94
C THR A 61 5.95 -8.10 10.33
N ASN A 62 5.30 -6.96 10.62
CA ASN A 62 5.16 -6.39 11.97
C ASN A 62 3.78 -6.74 12.56
#